data_AF-A0A8X6WTW8-F1
#
_entry.id   AF-A0A8X6WTW8-F1
#
_cell.length_a   1.000
_cell.length_b   1.000
_cell.length_c   1.000
_cell.angle_alpha   90.00
_cell.angle_beta   90.00
_cell.angle_gamma   90.00
#
_symmetry.space_group_name_H-M   'P 1'
#
loop_
_entity.id
_entity.type
_entity.pdbx_description
1 polymer ?
#
loop_
_entity_poly.entity_id
_entity_poly.type
_entity_poly.pdbx_seq_one_letter_code
_entity_poly.pdbx_strand_id
1 'polypeptide(L)' 'MVEIEGRSVLTKFIILPKTKGNRTLLGTDFLSSSGLVLDVKNANWYFWDNPTHKYSFGEELDTPFLRRCPAMPSN' A
#
# COMPACT_ATOMS: atom_id res chain seq x y z
N MET A 1 3.85 14.97 -0.25
CA MET A 1 3.48 14.63 -1.64
C MET A 1 3.95 13.20 -1.89
N VAL A 2 3.16 12.39 -2.58
CA VAL A 2 3.52 11.03 -3.00
C VAL A 2 3.51 11.00 -4.51
N GLU A 3 4.49 10.33 -5.10
CA GLU A 3 4.50 10.05 -6.53
C GLU A 3 4.11 8.59 -6.78
N ILE A 4 3.14 8.39 -7.66
CA ILE A 4 2.66 7.07 -8.08
C ILE A 4 2.53 7.09 -9.60
N GLU A 5 3.30 6.24 -10.29
CA GLU A 5 3.23 6.07 -11.75
C GLU A 5 3.24 7.42 -12.51
N GLY A 6 4.13 8.33 -12.10
CA GLY A 6 4.30 9.65 -12.70
C GLY A 6 3.26 10.70 -12.28
N ARG A 7 2.34 10.38 -11.35
CA ARG A 7 1.38 11.34 -10.78
C ARG A 7 1.77 11.75 -9.38
N SER A 8 1.78 13.06 -9.13
CA SER A 8 1.99 13.62 -7.79
C SER A 8 0.65 13.81 -7.07
N VAL A 9 0.49 13.15 -5.93
CA VAL A 9 -0.69 13.26 -5.07
C VAL A 9 -0.31 13.99 -3.79
N LEU A 10 -1.01 15.09 -3.51
CA LEU A 10 -0.90 15.76 -2.23
C LEU A 10 -1.67 14.95 -1.18
N THR A 11 -0.99 14.55 -0.11
CA THR A 11 -1.60 13.79 0.98
C THR A 11 -1.01 14.19 2.32
N LYS A 12 -1.81 14.04 3.37
CA LYS A 12 -1.40 14.21 4.76
C LYS A 12 -1.06 12.84 5.32
N PHE A 13 0.05 12.75 6.03
CA PHE A 13 0.47 11.52 6.69
C PHE A 13 0.23 11.58 8.17
N ILE A 14 -0.17 10.44 8.73
CA ILE A 14 -0.10 10.20 10.17
C ILE A 14 1.23 9.51 10.43
N ILE A 15 2.10 10.17 11.20
CA ILE A 15 3.38 9.59 11.60
C ILE A 15 3.17 8.83 12.90
N LEU A 16 3.40 7.52 12.86
CA LEU A 16 3.33 6.64 14.03
C LEU A 16 4.75 6.31 14.50
N PRO A 17 5.30 7.01 15.51
CA PRO A 17 6.74 6.99 15.82
C PRO A 17 7.29 5.65 16.35
N LYS A 18 6.45 4.63 16.56
CA LYS A 18 6.83 3.32 17.12
C LYS A 18 6.46 2.12 16.25
N THR A 19 6.05 2.34 15.00
CA THR A 19 5.70 1.23 14.10
C THR A 19 6.96 0.49 13.64
N LYS A 20 6.95 -0.85 13.80
CA LYS A 20 7.98 -1.72 13.22
C LYS A 20 7.57 -2.06 11.79
N GLY A 21 8.44 -1.77 10.83
CA GLY A 21 8.15 -1.86 9.40
C GLY A 21 7.54 -0.55 8.90
N ASN A 22 8.26 0.14 8.02
CA ASN A 22 7.89 1.48 7.50
C ASN A 22 6.80 1.41 6.43
N ARG A 23 5.78 0.56 6.62
CA ARG A 23 4.64 0.46 5.70
C ARG A 23 3.73 1.67 5.96
N THR A 24 3.49 2.44 4.90
CA THR A 24 2.58 3.58 4.94
C THR A 24 1.16 3.09 4.75
N LEU A 25 0.26 3.41 5.67
CA LEU A 25 -1.17 3.17 5.49
C LEU A 25 -1.77 4.33 4.68
N LEU A 26 -2.38 4.01 3.54
CA LEU A 26 -3.07 4.98 2.70
C LEU A 26 -4.56 4.95 3.05
N GLY A 27 -5.07 6.08 3.54
CA GLY A 27 -6.47 6.25 3.91
C GLY A 27 -7.38 6.43 2.71
N THR A 28 -8.68 6.49 2.98
CA THR A 28 -9.70 6.76 1.95
C THR A 28 -9.58 8.17 1.36
N ASP A 29 -9.08 9.14 2.13
CA ASP A 29 -8.75 10.48 1.68
C ASP A 29 -7.68 10.48 0.57
N PHE A 30 -6.66 9.64 0.72
CA PHE A 30 -5.67 9.40 -0.32
C PHE A 30 -6.29 8.76 -1.57
N LEU A 31 -7.10 7.72 -1.38
CA LEU A 31 -7.74 7.03 -2.52
C LEU A 31 -8.65 7.96 -3.31
N SER A 32 -9.44 8.80 -2.62
CA SER A 32 -10.31 9.78 -3.26
C SER A 32 -9.55 10.88 -4.00
N SER A 33 -8.45 11.40 -3.43
CA SER A 33 -7.66 12.47 -4.05
C SER A 33 -6.77 11.99 -5.20
N SER A 34 -6.27 10.76 -5.13
CA SER A 34 -5.46 10.14 -6.18
C SER A 34 -6.28 9.66 -7.38
N GLY A 35 -7.59 9.46 -7.20
CA GLY A 35 -8.44 8.90 -8.23
C GLY A 35 -8.12 7.43 -8.53
N LEU A 36 -7.58 6.72 -7.55
CA LEU A 36 -7.30 5.29 -7.66
C LEU A 36 -8.58 4.48 -7.54
N VAL A 37 -8.72 3.49 -8.41
CA VAL A 37 -9.72 2.44 -8.30
C VAL A 37 -9.02 1.13 -7.97
N LEU A 38 -9.44 0.50 -6.88
CA LEU A 38 -8.92 -0.79 -6.44
C LEU A 38 -9.85 -1.91 -6.90
N ASP A 39 -9.38 -2.74 -7.82
CA ASP A 39 -10.06 -3.96 -8.23
C ASP A 39 -9.48 -5.14 -7.45
N VAL A 40 -9.98 -5.29 -6.23
CA VAL A 40 -9.52 -6.32 -5.29
C VAL A 40 -9.74 -7.72 -5.85
N LYS A 41 -10.82 -7.93 -6.61
CA LYS A 41 -11.15 -9.23 -7.20
C LYS A 41 -10.08 -9.69 -8.18
N ASN A 42 -9.56 -8.77 -8.99
CA ASN A 42 -8.57 -9.07 -10.02
C ASN A 42 -7.14 -8.68 -9.60
N ALA A 43 -6.93 -8.40 -8.31
CA ALA A 43 -5.65 -8.02 -7.72
C ALA A 43 -4.90 -6.91 -8.49
N ASN A 44 -5.64 -5.90 -8.95
CA ASN A 44 -5.07 -4.77 -9.68
C ASN A 44 -5.70 -3.45 -9.27
N TRP A 45 -5.06 -2.37 -9.70
CA TRP A 45 -5.55 -1.01 -9.56
C TRP A 45 -5.32 -0.24 -10.85
N TYR A 46 -6.07 0.85 -11.01
CA TYR A 46 -5.96 1.76 -12.14
C TYR A 46 -6.39 3.18 -11.73
N PHE A 47 -6.06 4.16 -12.56
CA PHE A 47 -6.60 5.50 -12.42
C PHE A 47 -7.98 5.58 -13.08
N TRP A 48 -8.94 6.23 -12.42
CA TRP A 48 -10.31 6.35 -12.91
C TRP A 48 -10.41 6.95 -14.32
N ASP A 49 -9.49 7.85 -14.68
CA ASP A 49 -9.40 8.55 -15.96
C ASP A 49 -8.69 7.72 -17.05
N ASN A 50 -8.12 6.57 -16.71
CA ASN A 50 -7.47 5.65 -17.64
C ASN A 50 -7.70 4.17 -17.25
N PRO A 51 -8.94 3.67 -17.34
CA PRO A 51 -9.31 2.33 -16.84
C PRO A 51 -8.72 1.16 -17.63
N THR A 52 -8.18 1.42 -18.83
CA THR A 52 -7.55 0.40 -19.67
C THR A 52 -6.13 0.09 -19.23
N HIS A 53 -5.46 1.01 -18.56
CA HIS A 53 -4.09 0.83 -18.07
C HIS A 53 -4.12 0.41 -16.59
N LYS A 54 -3.88 -0.88 -16.35
CA LYS A 54 -3.98 -1.50 -15.03
C LYS A 54 -2.61 -1.92 -14.51
N TYR A 55 -2.43 -1.78 -13.21
CA TYR A 55 -1.24 -2.17 -12.48
C TYR A 55 -1.59 -3.30 -11.52
N SER A 56 -0.77 -4.34 -11.46
CA SER A 56 -0.92 -5.39 -10.45
C SER A 56 -0.67 -4.82 -9.05
N PHE A 57 -1.35 -5.38 -8.04
CA PHE A 57 -0.90 -5.15 -6.67
C PHE A 57 0.52 -5.67 -6.51
N GLY A 58 1.36 -4.90 -5.81
CA GLY A 58 2.71 -5.34 -5.49
C GLY A 58 2.64 -6.60 -4.64
N GLU A 59 3.48 -7.59 -4.96
CA GLU A 59 3.67 -8.73 -4.07
C GLU A 59 4.17 -8.22 -2.72
N GLU A 60 3.73 -8.87 -1.63
CA GLU A 60 4.35 -8.64 -0.34
C GLU A 60 5.83 -8.99 -0.50
N LEU A 61 6.69 -7.96 -0.56
CA LEU A 61 8.14 -8.14 -0.60
C LEU A 61 8.48 -9.21 0.43
N ASP A 62 9.08 -10.31 -0.04
CA ASP A 62 9.50 -11.47 0.76
C ASP A 62 10.55 -10.97 1.77
N THR A 63 10.08 -10.31 2.81
CA THR A 63 10.91 -9.62 3.78
C THR A 63 11.37 -10.66 4.78
N PRO A 64 12.68 -10.90 4.95
CA PRO A 64 13.21 -11.88 5.90
C PRO A 64 12.74 -11.66 7.35
N PHE A 65 12.17 -10.49 7.64
CA PHE A 65 11.69 -10.08 8.96
C PHE A 65 10.44 -10.82 9.45
N LEU A 66 9.62 -11.40 8.57
CA LEU A 66 8.43 -12.16 8.99
C LEU A 66 8.71 -13.64 9.30
N ARG A 67 9.93 -14.15 9.03
CA ARG A 67 10.32 -15.55 9.30
C ARG A 67 10.88 -15.80 10.71
N ARG A 68 10.88 -14.83 11.62
CA ARG A 68 11.35 -15.01 13.01
C ARG A 68 10.33 -14.53 14.05
N CYS A 69 9.19 -15.21 14.13
CA CYS A 69 8.62 -15.49 15.44
C CYS A 69 8.97 -16.94 15.76
N PRO A 70 9.99 -17.21 16.60
CA PRO A 70 10.14 -18.55 17.16
C PRO A 70 8.84 -18.89 17.86
N ALA A 71 8.32 -20.10 17.67
CA ALA A 71 7.22 -20.59 18.49
C ALA A 71 7.60 -20.42 19.96
N MET A 72 6.72 -19.78 20.75
CA MET A 72 6.91 -19.70 22.19
C MET A 72 7.02 -21.13 22.74
N PRO A 73 8.02 -21.46 23.57
CA PRO A 73 8.11 -22.79 24.16
C PRO A 73 6.83 -23.04 24.98
N SER A 74 6.23 -24.22 24.79
CA SER A 74 5.15 -24.71 25.64
C SER A 74 5.69 -24.91 27.05
N ASN A 75 5.03 -24.30 28.04
CA ASN A 75 5.23 -24.61 29.46
C ASN A 75 4.85 -26.05 29.80
#